data_AF-A0A1V3RMQ5-F1
#
_entry.id   AF-A0A1V3RMQ5-F1
#
_cell.length_a   1.000
_cell.length_b   1.000
_cell.length_c   1.000
_cell.angle_alpha   90.00
_cell.angle_beta   90.00
_cell.angle_gamma   90.00
#
_symmetry.space_group_name_H-M   'P 1'
#
loop_
_entity.id
_entity.type
_entity.pdbx_description
1 polymer ?
#
loop_
_entity_poly.entity_id
_entity_poly.type
_entity_poly.pdbx_seq_one_letter_code
_entity_poly.pdbx_strand_id
1 'polypeptide(L)'
;MAEHGKAGISTTLLGTPKKISTSTEFGGTILVPVVVGAVTSFTMVPIVTSYEVYELSSEDSDSVVLIAHQKDRDPLPERKLRIGGMLTALNHSEDQPEQVFLEVQYYMEED
;
A
#
# COMPACT_ATOMS: atom_id res chain seq x y z
N MET A 1 13.28 7.50 3.54
CA MET A 1 13.05 6.83 4.85
C MET A 1 11.89 5.82 4.86
N ALA A 2 10.99 5.80 3.86
CA ALA A 2 9.87 4.85 3.81
C ALA A 2 10.22 3.46 3.22
N GLU A 3 11.23 3.38 2.35
CA GLU A 3 11.63 2.14 1.66
C GLU A 3 12.27 1.07 2.57
N HIS A 4 12.54 1.42 3.84
CA HIS A 4 13.09 0.53 4.87
C HIS A 4 12.31 0.64 6.20
N GLY A 5 11.09 1.18 6.15
CA GLY A 5 10.28 1.34 7.35
C GLY A 5 9.86 -0.02 7.90
N LYS A 6 9.96 -0.21 9.22
CA LYS A 6 9.49 -1.45 9.87
C LYS A 6 7.96 -1.53 9.75
N ALA A 7 7.45 -2.68 9.32
CA ALA A 7 6.01 -2.93 9.31
C ALA A 7 5.40 -2.74 10.71
N GLY A 8 4.16 -2.26 10.76
CA GLY A 8 3.45 -1.90 11.98
C GLY A 8 3.74 -0.49 12.52
N ILE A 9 4.44 0.35 11.75
CA ILE A 9 4.65 1.78 12.07
C ILE A 9 3.64 2.63 11.32
N SER A 10 2.94 3.50 12.05
CA SER A 10 2.13 4.54 11.44
C SER A 10 3.00 5.69 10.95
N THR A 11 2.75 6.16 9.73
CA THR A 11 3.49 7.28 9.14
C THR A 11 2.59 8.14 8.28
N THR A 12 3.03 9.37 8.03
CA THR A 12 2.38 10.31 7.12
C THR A 12 3.36 10.65 6.01
N LEU A 13 2.91 10.53 4.77
CA LEU A 13 3.66 10.86 3.58
C LEU A 13 2.99 12.00 2.84
N LEU A 14 3.78 12.83 2.17
CA LEU A 14 3.31 13.88 1.28
C LEU A 14 3.77 13.55 -0.13
N GLY A 15 2.88 13.65 -1.10
CA GLY A 15 3.22 13.39 -2.48
C GLY A 15 2.02 13.39 -3.40
N THR A 16 2.25 13.08 -4.67
CA THR A 16 1.18 12.92 -5.67
C THR A 16 0.98 11.44 -5.96
N PRO A 17 -0.20 10.85 -5.65
CA PRO A 17 -0.45 9.44 -5.92
C PRO A 17 -0.75 9.25 -7.40
N LYS A 18 -0.14 8.24 -8.00
CA LYS A 18 -0.37 7.81 -9.38
C LYS A 18 -0.83 6.36 -9.38
N LYS A 19 -2.01 6.10 -9.95
CA LYS A 19 -2.60 4.76 -9.92
C LYS A 19 -1.80 3.79 -10.79
N ILE A 20 -1.38 2.66 -10.21
CA ILE A 20 -0.77 1.57 -10.97
C ILE A 20 -1.90 0.79 -11.63
N SER A 21 -1.99 0.89 -12.95
CA SER A 21 -3.13 0.35 -13.71
C SER A 21 -3.01 -1.14 -14.03
N THR A 22 -1.83 -1.75 -13.88
CA THR A 22 -1.56 -3.12 -14.33
C THR A 22 -1.25 -4.06 -13.18
N SER A 23 -2.21 -4.93 -12.84
CA SER A 23 -2.04 -6.09 -11.94
C SER A 23 -0.86 -6.99 -12.34
N THR A 24 -0.44 -6.97 -13.61
CA THR A 24 0.61 -7.84 -14.14
C THR A 24 2.02 -7.37 -13.78
N GLU A 25 2.19 -6.10 -13.42
CA GLU A 25 3.49 -5.52 -13.03
C GLU A 25 3.76 -5.66 -11.53
N PHE A 26 2.70 -5.88 -10.74
CA PHE A 26 2.80 -5.94 -9.29
C PHE A 26 2.79 -7.39 -8.78
N GLY A 27 3.98 -7.90 -8.43
CA GLY A 27 4.17 -9.26 -7.90
C GLY A 27 3.94 -9.42 -6.39
N GLY A 28 3.52 -8.37 -5.68
CA GLY A 28 3.41 -8.40 -4.22
C GLY A 28 2.10 -9.03 -3.72
N THR A 29 2.23 -9.81 -2.65
CA THR A 29 1.13 -10.52 -2.00
C THR A 29 0.97 -10.08 -0.54
N ILE A 30 -0.26 -10.14 -0.06
CA ILE A 30 -0.62 -9.84 1.32
C ILE A 30 -1.26 -11.07 1.98
N LEU A 31 -1.06 -11.18 3.29
CA LEU A 31 -1.69 -12.20 4.10
C LEU A 31 -3.09 -11.72 4.52
N VAL A 32 -4.14 -12.39 4.06
CA VAL A 32 -5.53 -12.06 4.42
C VAL A 32 -6.17 -13.17 5.25
N PRO A 33 -6.96 -12.83 6.28
CA PRO A 33 -7.74 -13.82 7.01
C PRO A 33 -8.95 -14.27 6.20
N VAL A 34 -9.17 -15.58 6.12
CA VAL A 34 -10.34 -16.23 5.51
C VAL A 34 -11.08 -16.98 6.59
N VAL A 35 -12.34 -16.63 6.80
CA VAL A 35 -13.21 -17.24 7.81
C VAL A 35 -14.15 -18.22 7.11
N VAL A 36 -14.06 -19.51 7.48
CA VAL A 36 -14.98 -20.56 7.02
C VAL A 36 -15.62 -21.22 8.24
N GLY A 37 -16.89 -20.89 8.49
CA GLY A 37 -17.59 -21.32 9.69
C GLY A 37 -16.94 -20.73 10.96
N ALA A 38 -16.40 -21.60 11.83
CA ALA A 38 -15.71 -21.19 13.06
C ALA A 38 -14.16 -21.19 12.93
N VAL A 39 -13.63 -21.49 11.75
CA VAL A 39 -12.17 -21.59 11.52
C VAL A 39 -11.68 -20.34 10.79
N THR A 40 -10.64 -19.70 11.35
CA THR A 40 -9.88 -18.63 10.67
C THR A 40 -8.59 -19.21 10.12
N SER A 41 -8.42 -19.15 8.81
CA SER A 41 -7.17 -19.50 8.11
C SER A 41 -6.58 -18.25 7.46
N PHE A 42 -5.29 -18.27 7.18
CA PHE A 42 -4.63 -17.16 6.48
C PHE A 42 -4.18 -17.63 5.10
N THR A 43 -4.41 -16.81 4.08
CA THR A 43 -4.01 -17.11 2.70
C THR A 43 -3.27 -15.92 2.09
N MET A 44 -2.35 -16.21 1.19
CA MET A 44 -1.62 -15.20 0.42
C MET A 44 -2.42 -14.86 -0.83
N VAL A 45 -2.80 -13.58 -0.97
CA VAL A 45 -3.48 -13.07 -2.16
C VAL A 45 -2.69 -11.92 -2.77
N PRO A 46 -2.77 -11.70 -4.09
CA PRO A 46 -2.26 -10.48 -4.69
C PRO A 46 -2.84 -9.26 -3.99
N ILE A 47 -2.02 -8.25 -3.66
CA ILE A 47 -2.52 -7.02 -3.00
C ILE A 47 -3.63 -6.35 -3.80
N VAL A 48 -3.52 -6.43 -5.13
CA VAL A 48 -4.46 -5.88 -6.11
C VAL A 48 -5.83 -6.54 -6.05
N THR A 49 -6.00 -7.63 -5.31
CA THR A 49 -7.32 -8.21 -5.04
C THR A 49 -8.10 -7.35 -4.06
N SER A 50 -7.45 -6.84 -3.01
CA SER A 50 -8.10 -6.12 -1.90
C SER A 50 -7.94 -4.60 -2.00
N TYR A 51 -6.89 -4.12 -2.66
CA TYR A 51 -6.53 -2.71 -2.70
C TYR A 51 -6.37 -2.19 -4.14
N GLU A 52 -6.62 -0.91 -4.32
CA GLU A 52 -6.08 -0.10 -5.41
C GLU A 52 -4.68 0.36 -5.02
N VAL A 53 -3.69 0.06 -5.86
CA VAL A 53 -2.29 0.38 -5.57
C VAL A 53 -1.87 1.63 -6.34
N TYR A 54 -1.15 2.50 -5.66
CA TYR A 54 -0.62 3.73 -6.23
C TYR A 54 0.86 3.87 -5.89
N GLU A 55 1.58 4.56 -6.76
CA GLU A 55 2.91 5.08 -6.49
C GLU A 55 2.78 6.52 -5.99
N LEU A 56 3.33 6.79 -4.81
CA LEU A 56 3.41 8.12 -4.25
C LEU A 56 4.81 8.67 -4.50
N SER A 57 4.91 9.66 -5.39
CA SER A 57 6.14 10.43 -5.55
C SER A 57 6.18 11.56 -4.53
N SER A 58 7.21 11.55 -3.68
CA SER A 58 7.48 12.66 -2.77
C SER A 58 8.23 13.77 -3.51
N GLU A 59 7.96 15.04 -3.17
CA GLU A 59 8.73 16.16 -3.72
C GLU A 59 10.05 16.37 -2.97
N ASP A 60 10.09 16.02 -1.68
CA ASP A 60 11.26 16.18 -0.81
C ASP A 60 12.27 15.04 -0.94
N SER A 61 11.92 13.97 -1.63
CA SER A 61 12.77 12.81 -1.83
C SER A 61 12.43 12.17 -3.17
N ASP A 62 13.44 11.89 -4.00
CA ASP A 62 13.30 11.13 -5.26
C ASP A 62 12.86 9.66 -5.05
N SER A 63 12.44 9.32 -3.83
CA SER A 63 11.90 8.01 -3.45
C SER A 63 10.43 7.93 -3.85
N VAL A 64 10.09 6.83 -4.53
CA VAL A 64 8.71 6.44 -4.80
C VAL A 64 8.27 5.45 -3.72
N VAL A 65 7.10 5.67 -3.13
CA VAL A 65 6.55 4.80 -2.09
C VAL A 65 5.26 4.15 -2.57
N LEU A 66 5.14 2.85 -2.36
CA LEU A 66 3.90 2.13 -2.64
C LEU A 66 2.85 2.44 -1.57
N ILE A 67 1.67 2.83 -2.02
CA ILE A 67 0.52 3.04 -1.16
C ILE A 67 -0.64 2.16 -1.64
N ALA A 68 -1.39 1.61 -0.70
CA ALA A 68 -2.54 0.76 -0.97
C ALA A 68 -3.80 1.42 -0.39
N HIS A 69 -4.77 1.70 -1.25
CA HIS A 69 -6.07 2.26 -0.89
C HIS A 69 -7.15 1.20 -1.02
N GLN A 70 -8.10 1.15 -0.09
CA GLN A 70 -9.14 0.12 -0.12
C GLN A 70 -10.04 0.32 -1.35
N LYS A 71 -10.39 -0.77 -2.05
CA LYS A 71 -11.21 -0.72 -3.28
C LYS A 71 -12.66 -0.30 -3.05
N ASP A 72 -13.16 -0.41 -1.83
CA ASP A 72 -14.51 -0.04 -1.43
C ASP A 72 -14.65 1.47 -1.12
N ARG A 73 -13.56 2.23 -1.21
CA ARG A 73 -13.54 3.69 -1.04
C ARG A 73 -13.36 4.41 -2.37
N ASP A 74 -13.67 5.71 -2.39
CA ASP A 74 -13.43 6.56 -3.54
C ASP A 74 -11.93 6.59 -3.89
N PRO A 75 -11.57 6.58 -5.20
CA PRO A 75 -10.18 6.56 -5.62
C PRO A 75 -9.44 7.83 -5.18
N LEU A 76 -8.15 7.68 -4.88
CA LEU A 76 -7.30 8.82 -4.53
C LEU A 76 -7.16 9.77 -5.74
N PRO A 77 -7.32 11.09 -5.55
CA PRO A 77 -7.16 12.06 -6.63
C PRO A 77 -5.68 12.22 -7.03
N GLU A 78 -5.40 12.38 -8.32
CA GLU A 78 -4.04 12.56 -8.88
C GLU A 78 -3.51 13.98 -8.66
N ARG A 79 -3.42 14.41 -7.41
CA ARG A 79 -2.88 15.71 -6.99
C ARG A 79 -2.10 15.57 -5.69
N LYS A 80 -1.47 16.64 -5.24
CA LYS A 80 -0.70 16.63 -3.99
C LYS A 80 -1.62 16.33 -2.80
N LEU A 81 -1.30 15.24 -2.09
CA LEU A 81 -2.03 14.78 -0.92
C LEU A 81 -1.06 14.49 0.23
N ARG A 82 -1.53 14.80 1.44
CA ARG A 82 -0.95 14.28 2.67
C ARG A 82 -1.68 13.00 3.06
N ILE A 83 -0.99 11.88 2.98
CA ILE A 83 -1.56 10.54 3.16
C ILE A 83 -1.04 9.94 4.45
N GLY A 84 -1.95 9.54 5.33
CA GLY A 84 -1.63 8.90 6.59
C GLY A 84 -2.08 7.45 6.61
N GLY A 85 -1.23 6.58 7.15
CA GLY A 85 -1.48 5.15 7.12
C GLY A 85 -0.56 4.34 8.01
N MET A 86 -0.67 3.03 7.85
CA MET A 86 0.20 2.05 8.50
C MET A 86 1.12 1.43 7.47
N LEU A 87 2.42 1.34 7.76
CA LEU A 87 3.33 0.54 6.94
C LEU A 87 3.05 -0.94 7.18
N THR A 88 2.70 -1.65 6.13
CA THR A 88 2.34 -3.07 6.17
C THR A 88 3.32 -3.85 5.30
N ALA A 89 3.67 -5.06 5.74
CA ALA A 89 4.60 -5.92 5.02
C ALA A 89 4.01 -6.40 3.69
N LEU A 90 4.79 -6.26 2.63
CA LEU A 90 4.51 -6.81 1.32
C LEU A 90 5.38 -8.05 1.12
N ASN A 91 4.74 -9.19 0.87
CA ASN A 91 5.46 -10.44 0.66
C ASN A 91 5.69 -10.67 -0.83
N HIS A 92 6.92 -11.04 -1.18
CA HIS A 92 7.32 -11.50 -2.50
C HIS A 92 7.89 -12.93 -2.38
N SER A 93 7.86 -13.69 -3.48
CA SER A 93 8.44 -15.03 -3.52
C SER A 93 9.94 -15.00 -3.13
N GLU A 94 10.39 -16.12 -2.52
CA GLU A 94 11.49 -16.36 -1.56
C GLU A 94 12.90 -15.70 -1.71
N ASP A 95 13.13 -14.67 -2.52
CA ASP A 95 14.48 -14.07 -2.71
C ASP A 95 14.50 -12.53 -2.74
N GLN A 96 13.41 -11.86 -2.36
CA GLN A 96 13.32 -10.40 -2.34
C GLN A 96 13.32 -9.84 -0.92
N PRO A 97 13.94 -8.67 -0.67
CA PRO A 97 13.90 -8.02 0.63
C PRO A 97 12.45 -7.78 1.06
N GLU A 98 12.16 -7.88 2.37
CA GLU A 98 10.87 -7.50 2.93
C GLU A 98 10.55 -6.05 2.53
N GLN A 99 9.65 -5.89 1.55
CA GLN A 99 9.15 -4.60 1.15
C GLN A 99 7.97 -4.22 2.04
N VAL A 100 7.72 -2.92 2.17
CA VAL A 100 6.54 -2.40 2.86
C VAL A 100 5.75 -1.50 1.93
N PHE A 101 4.45 -1.45 2.16
CA PHE A 101 3.54 -0.49 1.52
C PHE A 101 2.80 0.29 2.60
N LEU A 102 2.37 1.51 2.29
CA LEU A 102 1.51 2.29 3.18
C LEU A 102 0.05 1.91 2.94
N GLU A 103 -0.58 1.25 3.90
CA GLU A 103 -2.01 1.05 3.93
C GLU A 103 -2.70 2.37 4.33
N VAL A 104 -3.40 2.97 3.38
CA VAL A 104 -4.00 4.30 3.53
C VAL A 104 -5.20 4.24 4.47
N GLN A 105 -5.11 4.95 5.59
CA GLN A 105 -6.20 5.09 6.56
C GLN A 105 -6.98 6.40 6.33
N TYR A 106 -6.25 7.48 6.03
CA TYR A 106 -6.81 8.80 5.72
C TYR A 106 -5.93 9.56 4.72
N TYR A 107 -6.51 10.55 4.06
CA TYR A 107 -5.78 11.52 3.24
C TYR A 107 -6.36 12.91 3.44
N MET A 108 -5.54 13.92 3.21
CA MET A 108 -5.93 15.33 3.19
C MET A 108 -5.39 15.97 1.93
N GLU A 109 -6.19 16.84 1.34
CA GLU A 109 -5.77 17.69 0.24
C GLU A 109 -4.87 18.79 0.80
N GLU A 110 -3.74 19.05 0.15
CA GLU A 110 -2.97 20.28 0.40
C GLU A 110 -3.21 21.22 -0.79
N ASP A 111 -3.65 22.44 -0.47
CA ASP A 111 -3.79 23.59 -1.39
C ASP A 111 -2.43 24.12 -1.88
#